data_AF-A0AB39Z8G6-F1
#
_entry.id   AF-A0AB39Z8G6-F1
#
_cell.length_a   1.000
_cell.length_b   1.000
_cell.length_c   1.000
_cell.angle_alpha   90.00
_cell.angle_beta   90.00
_cell.angle_gamma   90.00
#
_symmetry.space_group_name_H-M   'P 1'
#
loop_
_entity.id
_entity.type
_entity.pdbx_description
1 polymer ?
#
loop_
_entity_poly.entity_id
_entity_poly.type
_entity_poly.pdbx_seq_one_letter_code
_entity_poly.pdbx_strand_id
1 'polypeptide(L)'
;MNTLADTLSNSNVKLDKIEGQMQSIQTTMETLKTSIEEILQRINNQSCDTRQEYIQLTDSQDTVSGINDKTILPGFKQIGSRSFYIEKKVRQDWPTAEKTCRQKGGHLASINNEEEFNAITGKLDQSWYWMGINDQEKEGEFVSVASGKPAPFLKWGWFRYSDGNARDCVTLSKNGLLDVYCNETLYFICQQGNDI
;
A
#
# COMPACT_ATOMS: atom_id res chain seq x y z
N MET A 1 14.90 5.17 -70.54
CA MET A 1 15.23 6.33 -69.69
C MET A 1 14.00 6.71 -68.89
N ASN A 2 13.93 6.38 -67.59
CA ASN A 2 13.43 7.28 -66.52
C ASN A 2 13.50 6.70 -65.08
N THR A 3 14.52 5.90 -64.75
CA THR A 3 14.66 5.21 -63.44
C THR A 3 14.75 6.15 -62.23
N LEU A 4 15.21 7.39 -62.44
CA LEU A 4 15.32 8.40 -61.39
C LEU A 4 13.94 8.93 -60.98
N ALA A 5 13.03 9.11 -61.94
CA ALA A 5 11.68 9.61 -61.71
C ALA A 5 10.84 8.59 -60.92
N ASP A 6 10.98 7.30 -61.25
CA ASP A 6 10.31 6.21 -60.53
C ASP A 6 10.81 6.09 -59.09
N THR A 7 12.12 6.26 -58.87
CA THR A 7 12.73 6.21 -57.53
C THR A 7 12.29 7.39 -56.67
N LEU A 8 12.20 8.59 -57.25
CA LEU A 8 11.72 9.79 -56.58
C LEU A 8 10.23 9.67 -56.21
N SER A 9 9.41 9.18 -57.14
CA SER A 9 7.99 8.91 -56.92
C SER A 9 7.78 7.91 -55.77
N ASN A 10 8.51 6.79 -55.77
CA ASN A 10 8.45 5.79 -54.70
C ASN A 10 8.92 6.32 -53.34
N SER A 11 9.85 7.27 -53.33
CA SER A 11 10.33 7.90 -52.09
C SER A 11 9.30 8.86 -51.51
N ASN A 12 8.61 9.64 -52.36
CA ASN A 12 7.52 10.52 -51.93
C ASN A 12 6.34 9.73 -51.34
N VAL A 13 5.96 8.61 -51.95
CA VAL A 13 4.91 7.73 -51.40
C VAL A 13 5.28 7.18 -50.01
N LYS A 14 6.56 6.88 -49.76
CA LYS A 14 7.03 6.46 -48.43
C LYS A 14 7.01 7.61 -47.42
N LEU A 15 7.35 8.83 -47.85
CA LEU A 15 7.26 10.02 -47.01
C LEU A 15 5.81 10.30 -46.60
N ASP A 16 4.88 10.29 -47.55
CA ASP A 16 3.43 10.48 -47.26
C ASP A 16 2.93 9.43 -46.26
N LYS A 17 3.39 8.18 -46.40
CA LYS A 17 3.05 7.10 -45.47
C LYS A 17 3.62 7.33 -44.06
N ILE A 18 4.86 7.80 -43.97
CA ILE A 18 5.50 8.13 -42.68
C ILE A 18 4.80 9.32 -42.03
N GLU A 19 4.44 10.34 -42.80
CA GLU A 19 3.68 11.50 -42.30
C GLU A 19 2.31 11.08 -41.78
N GLY A 20 1.59 10.22 -42.50
CA GLY A 20 0.33 9.66 -42.04
C GLY A 20 0.46 8.85 -40.74
N GLN A 21 1.53 8.05 -40.61
CA GLN A 21 1.83 7.31 -39.37
C GLN A 21 2.16 8.26 -38.22
N MET A 22 2.91 9.33 -38.48
CA MET A 22 3.27 10.34 -37.48
C MET A 22 2.04 11.07 -36.94
N GLN A 23 1.11 11.45 -37.83
CA GLN A 23 -0.17 12.07 -37.45
C GLN A 23 -1.05 11.11 -36.63
N SER A 24 -1.09 9.83 -37.00
CA SER A 24 -1.83 8.81 -36.25
C SER A 24 -1.24 8.58 -34.85
N ILE A 25 0.09 8.54 -34.72
CA ILE A 25 0.77 8.44 -33.43
C ILE A 25 0.48 9.67 -32.57
N GLN A 26 0.56 10.88 -33.15
CA GLN A 26 0.29 12.12 -32.43
C GLN A 26 -1.16 12.18 -31.92
N THR A 27 -2.13 11.75 -32.75
CA THR A 27 -3.54 11.65 -32.34
C THR A 27 -3.73 10.64 -31.20
N THR A 28 -3.01 9.52 -31.26
CA THR A 28 -3.03 8.49 -30.20
C THR A 28 -2.44 9.04 -28.90
N MET A 29 -1.37 9.82 -28.96
CA MET A 29 -0.76 10.48 -27.79
C MET A 29 -1.72 11.47 -27.11
N GLU A 30 -2.42 12.31 -27.89
CA GLU A 30 -3.39 13.25 -27.32
C GLU A 30 -4.59 12.53 -26.69
N THR A 31 -5.03 11.43 -27.31
CA THR A 31 -6.10 10.58 -26.77
C THR A 31 -5.67 9.91 -25.45
N LEU A 32 -4.45 9.39 -25.40
CA LEU A 32 -3.87 8.79 -24.19
C LEU A 32 -3.70 9.84 -23.09
N LYS A 33 -3.22 11.04 -23.41
CA LYS A 33 -3.09 12.15 -22.48
C LYS A 33 -4.44 12.50 -21.84
N THR A 34 -5.48 12.66 -22.66
CA THR A 34 -6.84 12.95 -22.18
C THR A 34 -7.34 11.83 -21.26
N SER A 35 -7.12 10.56 -21.65
CA SER A 35 -7.51 9.41 -20.84
C SER A 35 -6.79 9.36 -19.48
N ILE A 36 -5.51 9.73 -19.45
CA ILE A 36 -4.72 9.82 -18.20
C ILE A 36 -5.25 10.96 -17.32
N GLU A 37 -5.55 12.13 -17.89
CA GLU A 37 -6.10 13.26 -17.16
C GLU A 37 -7.45 12.92 -16.52
N GLU A 38 -8.33 12.21 -17.23
CA GLU A 38 -9.60 11.73 -16.68
C GLU A 38 -9.41 10.73 -15.53
N ILE A 39 -8.45 9.81 -15.66
CA ILE A 39 -8.14 8.84 -14.58
C ILE A 39 -7.58 9.58 -13.36
N LEU A 40 -6.73 10.58 -13.55
CA LEU A 40 -6.21 11.41 -12.47
C LEU A 40 -7.33 12.17 -11.74
N GLN A 41 -8.29 12.71 -12.49
CA GLN A 41 -9.47 13.35 -11.88
C GLN A 41 -10.31 12.35 -11.07
N ARG A 42 -10.50 11.12 -11.57
CA ARG A 42 -11.22 10.07 -10.84
C ARG A 42 -10.51 9.65 -9.56
N ILE A 43 -9.18 9.53 -9.58
CA ILE A 43 -8.38 9.21 -8.40
C ILE A 43 -8.44 10.34 -7.37
N ASN A 44 -8.37 11.60 -7.82
CA ASN A 44 -8.46 12.76 -6.92
C ASN A 44 -9.85 12.89 -6.28
N ASN A 45 -10.92 12.61 -7.03
CA ASN A 45 -12.30 12.61 -6.54
C ASN A 45 -12.68 11.34 -5.75
N GLN A 46 -11.78 10.35 -5.67
CA GLN A 46 -11.87 9.22 -4.75
C GLN A 46 -11.27 9.52 -3.37
N SER A 47 -10.72 10.72 -3.17
CA SER A 47 -10.61 11.30 -1.82
C SER A 47 -12.03 11.54 -1.30
N CYS A 48 -12.38 10.83 -0.24
CA CYS A 48 -13.72 10.73 0.32
C CYS A 48 -14.36 12.10 0.59
N ASP A 49 -15.44 12.40 -0.14
CA ASP A 49 -16.42 13.39 0.27
C ASP A 49 -17.21 12.83 1.47
N THR A 50 -16.74 13.15 2.67
CA THR A 50 -17.58 13.26 3.87
C THR A 50 -17.18 14.51 4.63
N ARG A 51 -17.46 15.68 4.05
CA ARG A 51 -17.54 16.91 4.82
C ARG A 51 -18.80 17.66 4.42
N GLN A 52 -19.90 17.41 5.14
CA GLN A 52 -20.84 18.45 5.58
C GLN A 52 -21.89 17.90 6.55
N GLU A 53 -21.57 17.81 7.85
CA GLU A 53 -22.56 18.09 8.91
C GLU A 53 -21.85 18.40 10.23
N TYR A 54 -21.27 19.59 10.34
CA TYR A 54 -20.95 20.21 11.62
C TYR A 54 -21.14 21.71 11.47
N ILE A 55 -22.12 22.26 12.18
CA ILE A 55 -22.07 23.47 13.03
C ILE A 55 -23.50 23.73 13.49
N GLN A 56 -23.74 23.50 14.79
CA GLN A 56 -24.38 24.47 15.69
C GLN A 56 -23.99 24.04 17.10
N LEU A 57 -23.05 24.77 17.72
CA LEU A 57 -23.04 25.17 19.14
C LEU A 57 -21.86 26.15 19.27
N THR A 58 -22.22 27.42 19.18
CA THR A 58 -21.35 28.59 19.25
C THR A 58 -20.87 28.88 20.68
N ASP A 59 -19.77 29.64 20.74
CA ASP A 59 -19.24 30.44 21.86
C ASP A 59 -18.55 29.73 23.01
N SER A 60 -17.24 29.50 22.83
CA SER A 60 -16.18 29.76 23.81
C SER A 60 -14.82 29.70 23.08
N GLN A 61 -14.46 30.79 22.39
CA GLN A 61 -13.07 31.05 22.03
C GLN A 61 -12.30 31.37 23.32
N ASP A 62 -11.88 30.32 24.06
CA ASP A 62 -10.89 30.39 25.14
C ASP A 62 -10.57 28.97 25.63
N THR A 63 -9.94 28.14 24.79
CA THR A 63 -9.10 26.98 25.20
C THR A 63 -8.30 26.44 24.01
N VAL A 64 -7.70 27.31 23.19
CA VAL A 64 -6.69 26.90 22.19
C VAL A 64 -5.32 26.85 22.87
N SER A 65 -5.13 25.84 23.73
CA SER A 65 -3.83 25.43 24.27
C SER A 65 -4.03 24.16 25.10
N GLY A 66 -4.09 22.99 24.45
CA GLY A 66 -4.14 21.72 25.20
C GLY A 66 -4.61 20.44 24.49
N ILE A 67 -5.10 20.46 23.25
CA ILE A 67 -5.62 19.23 22.60
C ILE A 67 -4.57 18.63 21.65
N ASN A 68 -3.53 18.01 22.22
CA ASN A 68 -2.75 16.96 21.55
C ASN A 68 -3.42 15.60 21.84
N ASP A 69 -4.72 15.48 21.56
CA ASP A 69 -5.45 14.25 21.85
C ASP A 69 -5.35 13.31 20.64
N LYS A 70 -4.48 12.29 20.76
CA LYS A 70 -4.33 11.18 19.82
C LYS A 70 -5.70 10.52 19.60
N THR A 71 -6.43 10.96 18.59
CA THR A 71 -7.73 10.37 18.26
C THR A 71 -7.50 8.94 17.75
N ILE A 72 -7.83 7.93 18.56
CA ILE A 72 -7.75 6.52 18.19
C ILE A 72 -8.93 6.21 17.27
N LEU A 73 -8.65 5.65 16.08
CA LEU A 73 -9.69 5.33 15.10
C LEU A 73 -10.61 4.20 15.61
N PRO A 74 -11.89 4.17 15.20
CA PRO A 74 -12.83 3.14 15.62
C PRO A 74 -12.31 1.72 15.38
N GLY A 75 -12.33 0.90 16.44
CA GLY A 75 -11.84 -0.48 16.43
C GLY A 75 -10.37 -0.64 16.78
N PHE A 76 -9.55 0.41 16.65
CA PHE A 76 -8.17 0.38 17.12
C PHE A 76 -8.12 0.43 18.65
N LYS A 77 -7.08 -0.19 19.20
CA LYS A 77 -6.78 -0.21 20.62
C LYS A 77 -5.35 0.23 20.82
N GLN A 78 -5.11 1.05 21.84
CA GLN A 78 -3.77 1.44 22.21
C GLN A 78 -3.02 0.23 22.79
N ILE A 79 -1.85 -0.06 22.24
CA ILE A 79 -0.90 -1.07 22.72
C ILE A 79 0.46 -0.37 22.81
N GLY A 80 0.92 -0.12 24.04
CA GLY A 80 2.07 0.75 24.28
C GLY A 80 1.78 2.19 23.85
N SER A 81 2.64 2.75 23.00
CA SER A 81 2.55 4.14 22.51
C SER A 81 1.76 4.31 21.21
N ARG A 82 1.41 3.19 20.54
CA ARG A 82 0.76 3.13 19.22
C ARG A 82 -0.60 2.45 19.28
N SER A 83 -1.37 2.58 18.22
CA SER A 83 -2.74 2.05 18.12
C SER A 83 -2.82 0.96 17.06
N PHE A 84 -3.44 -0.17 17.42
CA PHE A 84 -3.55 -1.35 16.57
C PHE A 84 -4.97 -1.90 16.50
N TYR A 85 -5.33 -2.44 15.34
CA TYR A 85 -6.51 -3.25 15.14
C TYR A 85 -6.08 -4.69 14.86
N ILE A 86 -6.55 -5.64 15.68
CA ILE A 86 -6.24 -7.06 15.50
C ILE A 86 -7.51 -7.76 14.99
N GLU A 87 -7.53 -8.13 13.71
CA GLU A 87 -8.62 -8.92 13.12
C GLU A 87 -8.47 -10.38 13.56
N LYS A 88 -9.54 -10.99 14.08
CA LYS A 88 -9.52 -12.38 14.59
C LYS A 88 -10.66 -13.26 14.06
N LYS A 89 -11.48 -12.72 13.16
CA LYS A 89 -12.69 -13.38 12.64
C LYS A 89 -12.61 -13.61 11.14
N VAL A 90 -11.99 -12.69 10.41
CA VAL A 90 -11.89 -12.75 8.95
C VAL A 90 -10.44 -13.02 8.54
N ARG A 91 -10.24 -14.04 7.69
CA ARG A 91 -8.94 -14.37 7.10
C ARG A 91 -8.89 -13.85 5.66
N GLN A 92 -7.76 -13.29 5.27
CA GLN A 92 -7.54 -12.69 3.95
C GLN A 92 -6.12 -13.02 3.45
N ASP A 93 -5.91 -12.94 2.14
CA ASP A 93 -4.55 -12.86 1.60
C ASP A 93 -3.89 -11.53 1.99
N TRP A 94 -2.56 -11.48 1.87
CA TRP A 94 -1.79 -10.34 2.32
C TRP A 94 -2.18 -9.02 1.59
N PRO A 95 -2.33 -8.99 0.25
CA PRO A 95 -2.74 -7.78 -0.45
C PRO A 95 -4.13 -7.29 -0.05
N THR A 96 -5.08 -8.20 0.17
CA THR A 96 -6.44 -7.86 0.61
C THR A 96 -6.45 -7.36 2.06
N ALA A 97 -5.62 -7.95 2.93
CA ALA A 97 -5.45 -7.50 4.31
C ALA A 97 -4.89 -6.07 4.38
N GLU A 98 -3.87 -5.76 3.57
CA GLU A 98 -3.34 -4.39 3.45
C GLU A 98 -4.40 -3.40 2.98
N LYS A 99 -5.15 -3.76 1.93
CA LYS A 99 -6.28 -2.92 1.47
C LYS A 99 -7.30 -2.68 2.58
N THR A 100 -7.62 -3.70 3.38
CA THR A 100 -8.55 -3.57 4.51
C THR A 100 -7.99 -2.64 5.59
N CYS A 101 -6.70 -2.72 5.91
CA CYS A 101 -6.07 -1.81 6.87
C CYS A 101 -6.08 -0.36 6.37
N ARG A 102 -5.82 -0.13 5.07
CA ARG A 102 -5.93 1.20 4.44
C ARG A 102 -7.33 1.79 4.53
N GLN A 103 -8.36 0.98 4.28
CA GLN A 103 -9.76 1.40 4.44
C GLN A 103 -10.12 1.76 5.88
N LYS A 104 -9.39 1.23 6.86
CA LYS A 104 -9.54 1.55 8.29
C LYS A 104 -8.73 2.77 8.74
N GLY A 105 -8.03 3.45 7.83
CA GLY A 105 -7.19 4.62 8.13
C GLY A 105 -5.80 4.27 8.67
N GLY A 106 -5.27 3.12 8.27
CA GLY A 106 -3.95 2.64 8.68
C GLY A 106 -3.28 1.76 7.63
N HIS A 107 -2.34 0.94 8.06
CA HIS A 107 -1.62 -0.02 7.23
C HIS A 107 -1.52 -1.35 7.96
N LEU A 108 -1.16 -2.45 7.29
CA LEU A 108 -0.69 -3.63 8.01
C LEU A 108 0.49 -3.23 8.91
N ALA A 109 0.52 -3.80 10.11
CA ALA A 109 1.43 -3.36 11.15
C ALA A 109 2.86 -3.84 10.90
N SER A 110 3.84 -2.95 11.09
CA SER A 110 5.22 -3.31 11.37
C SER A 110 5.53 -3.11 12.85
N ILE A 111 6.46 -3.92 13.37
CA ILE A 111 6.88 -3.88 14.77
C ILE A 111 8.09 -2.96 14.89
N ASN A 112 8.09 -2.09 15.89
CA ASN A 112 9.15 -1.12 16.19
C ASN A 112 10.33 -1.72 16.96
N ASN A 113 10.03 -2.53 17.97
CA ASN A 113 10.98 -2.96 18.97
C ASN A 113 10.44 -4.17 19.75
N GLU A 114 11.27 -4.70 20.66
CA GLU A 114 10.93 -5.87 21.46
C GLU A 114 9.78 -5.64 22.44
N GLU A 115 9.63 -4.43 22.99
CA GLU A 115 8.51 -4.09 23.88
C GLU A 115 7.18 -4.20 23.14
N GLU A 116 7.09 -3.62 21.94
CA GLU A 116 5.90 -3.67 21.10
C GLU A 116 5.63 -5.11 20.62
N PHE A 117 6.68 -5.85 20.24
CA PHE A 117 6.56 -7.28 19.92
C PHE A 117 5.89 -8.06 21.05
N ASN A 118 6.39 -7.91 22.29
CA ASN A 118 5.87 -8.62 23.45
C ASN A 118 4.44 -8.18 23.79
N ALA A 119 4.16 -6.87 23.68
CA ALA A 119 2.84 -6.32 23.95
C ALA A 119 1.78 -6.82 22.95
N ILE A 120 2.11 -6.87 21.65
CA ILE A 120 1.21 -7.37 20.60
C ILE A 120 1.03 -8.88 20.74
N THR A 121 2.12 -9.67 20.81
CA THR A 121 2.05 -11.14 20.90
C THR A 121 1.31 -11.61 22.15
N GLY A 122 1.40 -10.87 23.26
CA GLY A 122 0.61 -11.11 24.47
C GLY A 122 -0.92 -10.98 24.28
N LYS A 123 -1.38 -10.33 23.21
CA LYS A 123 -2.81 -10.21 22.84
C LYS A 123 -3.25 -11.25 21.80
N LEU A 124 -2.33 -12.00 21.19
CA LEU A 124 -2.64 -12.98 20.15
C LEU A 124 -3.08 -14.32 20.74
N ASP A 125 -3.80 -15.10 19.95
CA ASP A 125 -4.02 -16.52 20.19
C ASP A 125 -2.89 -17.33 19.53
N GLN A 126 -3.09 -18.63 19.29
CA GLN A 126 -2.10 -19.49 18.61
C GLN A 126 -2.15 -19.40 17.08
N SER A 127 -2.93 -18.47 16.52
CA SER A 127 -3.05 -18.27 15.08
C SER A 127 -1.88 -17.44 14.53
N TRP A 128 -1.80 -17.38 13.20
CA TRP A 128 -0.89 -16.53 12.45
C TRP A 128 -1.60 -15.28 11.94
N TYR A 129 -0.88 -14.17 11.96
CA TYR A 129 -1.39 -12.86 11.60
C TYR A 129 -0.47 -12.20 10.58
N TRP A 130 -1.01 -11.63 9.51
CA TRP A 130 -0.26 -10.81 8.58
C TRP A 130 0.31 -9.57 9.24
N MET A 131 1.56 -9.27 8.87
CA MET A 131 2.28 -8.05 9.18
C MET A 131 2.53 -7.26 7.90
N GLY A 132 2.73 -5.96 8.05
CA GLY A 132 3.03 -5.03 6.95
C GLY A 132 4.50 -5.07 6.55
N ILE A 133 5.11 -6.27 6.55
CA ILE A 133 6.52 -6.48 6.24
C ILE A 133 6.60 -7.47 5.08
N ASN A 134 7.42 -7.14 4.07
CA ASN A 134 7.61 -7.95 2.88
C ASN A 134 9.00 -7.74 2.29
N ASP A 135 9.48 -8.65 1.45
CA ASP A 135 10.72 -8.53 0.69
C ASP A 135 10.52 -8.82 -0.82
N GLN A 136 9.31 -8.51 -1.32
CA GLN A 136 8.87 -8.74 -2.71
C GLN A 136 9.77 -8.05 -3.75
N GLU A 137 10.37 -6.91 -3.40
CA GLU A 137 11.26 -6.18 -4.30
C GLU A 137 12.66 -6.83 -4.36
N LYS A 138 13.12 -7.36 -3.24
CA LYS A 138 14.47 -7.94 -3.11
C LYS A 138 14.52 -8.91 -1.93
N GLU A 139 14.58 -10.20 -2.27
CA GLU A 139 14.73 -11.31 -1.32
C GLU A 139 15.78 -11.00 -0.23
N GLY A 140 15.35 -11.14 1.02
CA GLY A 140 16.15 -10.87 2.22
C GLY A 140 16.17 -9.41 2.67
N GLU A 141 15.61 -8.47 1.91
CA GLU A 141 15.44 -7.06 2.29
C GLU A 141 14.00 -6.76 2.69
N PHE A 142 13.69 -7.01 3.95
CA PHE A 142 12.36 -6.82 4.51
C PHE A 142 12.03 -5.34 4.77
N VAL A 143 10.98 -4.85 4.12
CA VAL A 143 10.51 -3.46 4.17
C VAL A 143 9.09 -3.34 4.75
N SER A 144 8.83 -2.24 5.44
CA SER A 144 7.50 -1.82 5.91
C SER A 144 6.67 -1.31 4.75
N VAL A 145 5.45 -1.81 4.56
CA VAL A 145 4.50 -1.27 3.56
C VAL A 145 4.01 0.14 3.90
N ALA A 146 4.07 0.53 5.17
CA ALA A 146 3.57 1.82 5.63
C ALA A 146 4.54 2.96 5.24
N SER A 147 5.86 2.72 5.31
CA SER A 147 6.87 3.74 4.98
C SER A 147 7.73 3.46 3.75
N GLY A 148 7.76 2.22 3.27
CA GLY A 148 8.72 1.77 2.27
C GLY A 148 10.16 1.68 2.80
N LYS A 149 10.38 1.73 4.12
CA LYS A 149 11.72 1.63 4.73
C LYS A 149 11.99 0.22 5.28
N PRO A 150 13.26 -0.15 5.51
CA PRO A 150 13.60 -1.40 6.17
C PRO A 150 12.84 -1.58 7.49
N ALA A 151 12.29 -2.77 7.72
CA ALA A 151 11.58 -3.09 8.94
C ALA A 151 12.53 -2.93 10.15
N PRO A 152 12.20 -2.09 11.15
CA PRO A 152 13.15 -1.74 12.21
C PRO A 152 13.35 -2.87 13.22
N PHE A 153 12.44 -3.85 13.26
CA PHE A 153 12.52 -4.97 14.18
C PHE A 153 12.02 -6.26 13.51
N LEU A 154 12.87 -7.28 13.53
CA LEU A 154 12.59 -8.62 13.02
C LEU A 154 12.99 -9.65 14.07
N LYS A 155 12.02 -10.42 14.59
CA LYS A 155 12.24 -11.52 15.53
C LYS A 155 11.69 -12.81 14.94
N TRP A 156 12.50 -13.46 14.12
CA TRP A 156 12.17 -14.71 13.46
C TRP A 156 11.88 -15.83 14.46
N GLY A 157 10.90 -16.67 14.13
CA GLY A 157 10.63 -17.91 14.86
C GLY A 157 11.68 -18.99 14.58
N TRP A 158 11.54 -20.14 15.24
CA TRP A 158 12.52 -21.23 15.19
C TRP A 158 12.79 -21.83 13.80
N PHE A 159 11.89 -21.63 12.85
CA PHE A 159 12.00 -22.19 11.51
C PHE A 159 11.84 -21.08 10.48
N ARG A 160 12.95 -20.43 10.08
CA ARG A 160 12.95 -19.69 8.80
C ARG A 160 13.17 -20.69 7.69
N TYR A 161 12.10 -21.09 7.01
CA TYR A 161 12.18 -21.89 5.79
C TYR A 161 12.68 -21.00 4.65
N SER A 162 14.00 -20.93 4.48
CA SER A 162 14.69 -20.06 3.51
C SER A 162 14.88 -20.71 2.12
N ASP A 163 13.94 -21.55 1.70
CA ASP A 163 14.11 -22.45 0.56
C ASP A 163 13.44 -22.00 -0.75
N GLY A 164 13.07 -20.72 -0.90
CA GLY A 164 12.82 -20.17 -2.25
C GLY A 164 12.17 -18.79 -2.35
N ASN A 165 12.48 -18.13 -3.47
CA ASN A 165 12.06 -16.79 -3.95
C ASN A 165 10.55 -16.58 -4.19
N ALA A 166 9.69 -17.22 -3.41
CA ALA A 166 8.23 -17.12 -3.59
C ALA A 166 7.48 -16.85 -2.28
N ARG A 167 8.20 -16.81 -1.16
CA ARG A 167 7.67 -16.41 0.14
C ARG A 167 8.24 -15.03 0.41
N ASP A 168 7.39 -14.03 0.26
CA ASP A 168 7.83 -12.63 0.36
C ASP A 168 7.03 -11.85 1.41
N CYS A 169 6.13 -12.52 2.15
CA CYS A 169 5.18 -11.87 3.05
C CYS A 169 5.32 -12.40 4.46
N VAL A 170 5.41 -11.47 5.42
CA VAL A 170 5.72 -11.80 6.81
C VAL A 170 4.46 -11.94 7.66
N THR A 171 4.46 -12.97 8.50
CA THR A 171 3.45 -13.23 9.52
C THR A 171 4.04 -13.10 10.92
N LEU A 172 3.15 -12.95 11.90
CA LEU A 172 3.45 -12.98 13.32
C LEU A 172 2.57 -14.02 14.03
N SER A 173 3.19 -14.78 14.92
CA SER A 173 2.50 -15.53 15.98
C SER A 173 3.23 -15.37 17.31
N LYS A 174 2.77 -16.08 18.35
CA LYS A 174 3.49 -16.16 19.64
C LYS A 174 4.91 -16.71 19.53
N ASN A 175 5.20 -17.47 18.47
CA ASN A 175 6.49 -18.10 18.26
C ASN A 175 7.47 -17.23 17.46
N GLY A 176 7.07 -16.03 17.04
CA GLY A 176 7.90 -15.13 16.23
C GLY A 176 7.36 -14.92 14.82
N LEU A 177 8.20 -14.28 14.01
CA LEU A 177 7.92 -13.99 12.61
C LEU A 177 8.20 -15.21 11.74
N LEU A 178 7.38 -15.40 10.70
CA LEU A 178 7.64 -16.34 9.62
C LEU A 178 7.44 -15.66 8.28
N ASP A 179 8.23 -16.09 7.32
CA ASP A 179 8.16 -15.71 5.92
C ASP A 179 7.40 -16.79 5.13
N VAL A 180 6.31 -16.40 4.47
CA VAL A 180 5.34 -17.30 3.84
C VAL A 180 4.80 -16.74 2.51
N TYR A 181 4.09 -17.58 1.75
CA TYR A 181 3.47 -17.15 0.50
C TYR A 181 2.38 -16.09 0.74
N CYS A 182 2.43 -14.99 0.00
CA CYS A 182 1.50 -13.87 0.16
C CYS A 182 0.02 -14.22 -0.09
N ASN A 183 -0.26 -15.34 -0.77
CA ASN A 183 -1.60 -15.83 -1.08
C ASN A 183 -2.21 -16.73 0.01
N GLU A 184 -1.49 -16.99 1.10
CA GLU A 184 -2.05 -17.67 2.26
C GLU A 184 -3.22 -16.86 2.83
N THR A 185 -4.21 -17.52 3.43
CA THR A 185 -5.34 -16.80 4.05
C THR A 185 -5.15 -16.73 5.55
N LEU A 186 -4.83 -15.58 6.12
CA LEU A 186 -4.53 -15.44 7.55
C LEU A 186 -5.31 -14.30 8.19
N TYR A 187 -5.35 -14.29 9.52
CA TYR A 187 -5.77 -13.09 10.27
C TYR A 187 -4.75 -11.97 10.06
N PHE A 188 -5.00 -10.75 10.52
CA PHE A 188 -4.11 -9.64 10.25
C PHE A 188 -4.15 -8.56 11.34
N ILE A 189 -3.07 -7.79 11.41
CA ILE A 189 -2.92 -6.69 12.36
C ILE A 189 -2.72 -5.40 11.58
N CYS A 190 -3.57 -4.42 11.81
CA CYS A 190 -3.37 -3.07 11.29
C CYS A 190 -2.73 -2.18 12.36
N GLN A 191 -1.85 -1.29 11.93
CA GLN A 191 -1.39 -0.14 12.69
C GLN A 191 -2.16 1.11 12.25
N GLN A 192 -2.43 2.03 13.17
CA GLN A 192 -2.99 3.33 12.84
C GLN A 192 -1.88 4.27 12.37
N GLY A 193 -2.13 4.98 11.27
CA GLY A 193 -1.17 5.92 10.68
C GLY A 193 0.00 5.24 9.94
N ASN A 194 0.95 6.07 9.51
CA ASN A 194 2.06 5.66 8.64
C ASN A 194 3.38 5.54 9.42
N ASP A 195 3.31 5.58 10.75
CA ASP A 195 4.51 5.52 11.58
C ASP A 195 5.24 4.18 11.37
N ILE A 196 6.57 4.29 11.19
CA ILE A 196 7.56 3.29 10.76
C ILE A 196 7.80 3.29 9.28
#